data_AF-A0A1G6CEY7-F1
#
_entry.id   AF-A0A1G6CEY7-F1
#
_cell.length_a   1.000
_cell.length_b   1.000
_cell.length_c   1.000
_cell.angle_alpha   90.00
_cell.angle_beta   90.00
_cell.angle_gamma   90.00
#
_symmetry.space_group_name_H-M   'P 1'
#
loop_
_entity.id
_entity.type
_entity.pdbx_description
1 polymer ?
#
loop_
_entity_poly.entity_id
_entity_poly.type
_entity_poly.pdbx_seq_one_letter_code
_entity_poly.pdbx_strand_id
1 'polypeptide(L)'
;MKTRTAIAFAIVLSLGASALSALPATAQSRDALIEALARNPRAVAADPDFVRKMVAPETIRHAPAPAFSTHDLRRMATRTVGSAERRQLAAAVEQYQLPSVDMEIYFAYDSAVIDPNAYGSLSALGQALSDPRLSDQTFLIAGHTDASGSNGYNQQLSERRAWSVKAFLVANFAIDPESLIAVGYGEENLKDRFDPVSGVNRRVQLVNLDIQ
;
A
#
# COMPACT_ATOMS: atom_id res chain seq x y z
N MET A 1 -32.36 -35.08 -49.58
CA MET A 1 -32.81 -33.70 -49.82
C MET A 1 -32.06 -32.76 -48.87
N LYS A 2 -31.37 -31.78 -49.46
CA LYS A 2 -31.05 -30.43 -48.95
C LYS A 2 -30.10 -30.29 -47.74
N THR A 3 -28.83 -30.12 -48.12
CA THR A 3 -27.84 -29.15 -47.61
C THR A 3 -28.38 -28.02 -46.74
N ARG A 4 -27.64 -27.68 -45.68
CA ARG A 4 -27.52 -26.31 -45.13
C ARG A 4 -26.19 -26.12 -44.44
N THR A 5 -25.28 -25.51 -45.18
CA THR A 5 -24.02 -24.91 -44.74
C THR A 5 -24.34 -23.73 -43.82
N ALA A 6 -23.78 -23.71 -42.62
CA ALA A 6 -23.82 -22.54 -41.72
C ALA A 6 -22.40 -22.00 -41.56
N ILE A 7 -22.21 -20.77 -42.00
CA ILE A 7 -20.96 -20.02 -41.94
C ILE A 7 -20.78 -19.52 -40.50
N ALA A 8 -19.67 -19.91 -39.86
CA ALA A 8 -19.30 -19.44 -38.53
C ALA A 8 -18.75 -18.00 -38.60
N PHE A 9 -19.42 -17.06 -37.93
CA PHE A 9 -18.89 -15.74 -37.64
C PHE A 9 -17.99 -15.84 -36.40
N ALA A 10 -16.68 -15.70 -36.59
CA ALA A 10 -15.73 -15.56 -35.49
C ALA A 10 -15.83 -14.14 -34.90
N ILE A 11 -16.56 -14.01 -33.79
CA ILE A 11 -16.49 -12.82 -32.94
C ILE A 11 -15.19 -12.93 -32.14
N VAL A 12 -14.19 -12.13 -32.50
CA VAL A 12 -12.98 -11.94 -31.67
C VAL A 12 -13.40 -11.13 -30.45
N LEU A 13 -13.76 -11.83 -29.37
CA LEU A 13 -13.96 -11.24 -28.06
C LEU A 13 -12.56 -10.96 -27.48
N SER A 14 -12.11 -9.71 -27.58
CA SER A 14 -10.93 -9.21 -26.89
C SER A 14 -11.20 -9.23 -25.38
N LEU A 15 -10.87 -10.35 -24.75
CA LEU A 15 -10.76 -10.48 -23.29
C LEU A 15 -9.66 -9.52 -22.82
N GLY A 16 -10.07 -8.32 -22.41
CA GLY A 16 -9.26 -7.45 -21.56
C GLY A 16 -9.07 -8.11 -20.21
N ALA A 17 -8.06 -8.97 -20.10
CA ALA A 17 -7.64 -9.55 -18.83
C ALA A 17 -6.85 -8.50 -18.05
N SER A 18 -7.54 -7.55 -17.41
CA SER A 18 -7.01 -6.86 -16.23
C SER A 18 -7.30 -7.72 -15.01
N ALA A 19 -6.74 -8.92 -15.00
CA ALA A 19 -6.65 -9.72 -13.79
C ALA A 19 -5.46 -9.18 -13.01
N LEU A 20 -5.71 -8.17 -12.17
CA LEU A 20 -4.85 -7.95 -11.01
C LEU A 20 -5.09 -9.17 -10.11
N SER A 21 -4.34 -10.23 -10.35
CA SER A 21 -4.37 -11.43 -9.53
C SER A 21 -4.02 -11.00 -8.12
N ALA A 22 -5.04 -10.93 -7.27
CA ALA A 22 -4.86 -10.97 -5.83
C ALA A 22 -4.06 -12.24 -5.54
N LEU A 23 -2.79 -12.07 -5.19
CA LEU A 23 -1.99 -13.16 -4.67
C LEU A 23 -2.76 -13.75 -3.48
N PRO A 24 -2.88 -15.08 -3.37
CA PRO A 24 -3.49 -15.70 -2.21
C PRO A 24 -2.73 -15.26 -0.94
N ALA A 25 -3.43 -15.19 0.19
CA ALA A 25 -2.90 -14.84 1.51
C ALA A 25 -1.94 -15.91 2.09
N THR A 26 -1.07 -16.48 1.25
CA THR A 26 0.12 -17.20 1.66
C THR A 26 1.18 -16.17 1.99
N ALA A 27 1.71 -16.21 3.22
CA ALA A 27 2.76 -15.35 3.75
C ALA A 27 3.66 -14.82 2.62
N GLN A 28 3.57 -13.51 2.35
CA GLN A 28 4.36 -12.89 1.30
C GLN A 28 5.83 -13.24 1.54
N SER A 29 6.47 -13.88 0.57
CA SER A 29 7.86 -14.28 0.71
C SER A 29 8.74 -13.04 0.82
N ARG A 30 9.88 -13.16 1.51
CA ARG A 30 10.86 -12.08 1.62
C ARG A 30 11.17 -11.44 0.26
N ASP A 31 11.44 -12.26 -0.75
CA ASP A 31 11.83 -11.75 -2.06
C ASP A 31 10.66 -11.04 -2.78
N ALA A 32 9.42 -11.53 -2.64
CA ALA A 32 8.25 -10.84 -3.17
C ALA A 32 7.98 -9.50 -2.46
N LEU A 33 8.24 -9.42 -1.15
CA LEU A 33 8.17 -8.16 -0.40
C LEU A 33 9.21 -7.17 -0.90
N ILE A 34 10.44 -7.63 -1.12
CA ILE A 34 11.51 -6.76 -1.63
C ILE A 34 11.17 -6.26 -3.03
N GLU A 35 10.75 -7.14 -3.93
CA GLU A 35 10.32 -6.72 -5.27
C GLU A 35 9.17 -5.71 -5.21
N ALA A 36 8.18 -5.95 -4.35
CA ALA A 36 7.02 -5.07 -4.25
C ALA A 36 7.38 -3.68 -3.70
N LEU A 37 8.30 -3.59 -2.75
CA LEU A 37 8.71 -2.34 -2.10
C LEU A 37 9.83 -1.61 -2.85
N ALA A 38 10.67 -2.34 -3.60
CA ALA A 38 11.72 -1.77 -4.44
C ALA A 38 11.21 -1.30 -5.82
N ARG A 39 9.98 -1.69 -6.21
CA ARG A 39 9.39 -1.30 -7.50
C ARG A 39 9.36 0.22 -7.62
N ASN A 40 10.18 0.79 -8.49
CA ASN A 40 10.16 2.23 -8.75
C ASN A 40 8.92 2.62 -9.57
N PRO A 41 7.99 3.45 -9.08
CA PRO A 41 6.78 3.82 -9.82
C PRO A 41 7.09 4.62 -11.10
N ARG A 42 8.28 5.21 -11.24
CA ARG A 42 8.73 5.85 -12.50
C ARG A 42 9.18 4.88 -13.58
N ALA A 43 9.46 3.61 -13.26
CA ALA A 43 10.00 2.67 -14.25
C ALA A 43 8.92 2.00 -15.14
N VAL A 44 7.63 2.23 -14.89
CA VAL A 44 6.52 1.57 -15.62
C VAL A 44 5.79 2.51 -16.59
N ALA A 45 6.18 3.79 -16.70
CA ALA A 45 5.57 4.73 -17.64
C ALA A 45 6.61 5.49 -18.48
N ALA A 46 7.26 4.78 -19.40
CA ALA A 46 7.88 5.39 -20.58
C ALA A 46 7.80 4.41 -21.75
N ASP A 47 6.60 4.16 -22.26
CA ASP A 47 6.45 3.82 -23.67
C ASP A 47 6.58 5.13 -24.48
N PRO A 48 7.67 5.35 -25.22
CA PRO A 48 7.90 6.59 -25.96
C PRO A 48 6.81 6.90 -27.00
N ASP A 49 6.10 5.87 -27.49
CA ASP A 49 5.07 6.04 -28.52
C ASP A 49 3.73 6.54 -27.95
N PHE A 50 3.48 6.33 -26.65
CA PHE A 50 2.28 6.83 -25.96
C PHE A 50 2.36 8.36 -25.73
N VAL A 51 3.55 8.87 -25.38
CA VAL A 51 3.80 10.30 -25.13
C VAL A 51 3.61 11.13 -26.39
N ARG A 52 4.00 10.60 -27.56
CA ARG A 52 3.86 11.31 -28.84
C ARG A 52 2.40 11.50 -29.29
N LYS A 53 1.48 10.66 -28.82
CA LYS A 53 0.05 10.73 -29.16
C LYS A 53 -0.79 11.62 -28.23
N MET A 54 -0.30 11.98 -27.05
CA MET A 54 -1.02 12.83 -26.09
C MET A 54 -0.64 14.31 -26.14
N VAL A 55 0.44 14.69 -26.84
CA VAL A 55 0.82 16.09 -27.05
C VAL A 55 0.18 16.62 -28.35
N ALA A 56 -1.15 16.59 -28.39
CA ALA A 56 -1.95 17.52 -29.18
C ALA A 56 -2.72 18.39 -28.17
N PRO A 57 -2.79 19.71 -28.37
CA PRO A 57 -3.09 20.62 -27.27
C PRO A 57 -4.60 20.74 -27.07
N GLU A 58 -5.10 20.42 -25.87
CA GLU A 58 -6.09 21.29 -25.21
C GLU A 58 -6.29 20.95 -23.72
N THR A 59 -5.94 21.94 -22.90
CA THR A 59 -6.56 22.33 -21.62
C THR A 59 -6.99 21.25 -20.63
N ILE A 60 -6.07 20.91 -19.71
CA ILE A 60 -6.42 20.84 -18.28
C ILE A 60 -5.39 21.67 -17.52
N ARG A 61 -5.83 22.80 -16.98
CA ARG A 61 -5.08 23.56 -15.97
C ARG A 61 -5.14 22.76 -14.66
N HIS A 62 -4.35 21.70 -14.55
CA HIS A 62 -4.02 21.15 -13.25
C HIS A 62 -2.80 21.93 -12.75
N ALA A 63 -2.99 22.73 -11.70
CA ALA A 63 -1.85 23.29 -10.99
C ALA A 63 -0.92 22.11 -10.58
N PRO A 64 0.40 22.22 -10.73
CA PRO A 64 1.29 21.19 -10.22
C PRO A 64 1.02 21.08 -8.70
N ALA A 65 0.57 19.90 -8.27
CA ALA A 65 0.53 19.57 -6.85
C ALA A 65 1.93 19.83 -6.26
N PRO A 66 2.02 20.35 -5.01
CA PRO A 66 3.32 20.63 -4.41
C PRO A 66 4.18 19.37 -4.47
N ALA A 67 5.38 19.49 -5.01
CA ALA A 67 6.33 18.39 -5.05
C ALA A 67 6.81 18.11 -3.62
N PHE A 68 6.27 17.07 -2.98
CA PHE A 68 6.78 16.60 -1.69
C PHE A 68 8.12 15.90 -1.89
N SER A 69 9.11 16.16 -1.03
CA SER A 69 10.35 15.38 -0.94
C SER A 69 10.21 14.22 0.05
N THR A 70 11.11 13.23 -0.01
CA THR A 70 11.22 12.17 1.02
C THR A 70 11.34 12.76 2.42
N HIS A 71 12.13 13.83 2.54
CA HIS A 71 12.33 14.58 3.77
C HIS A 71 11.01 15.20 4.28
N ASP A 72 10.18 15.75 3.38
CA ASP A 72 8.88 16.31 3.74
C ASP A 72 7.92 15.22 4.25
N LEU A 73 7.83 14.10 3.53
CA LEU A 73 7.00 12.95 3.93
C LEU A 73 7.43 12.39 5.30
N ARG A 74 8.75 12.25 5.52
CA ARG A 74 9.31 11.83 6.82
C ARG A 74 9.01 12.82 7.92
N ARG A 75 9.14 14.13 7.68
CA ARG A 75 8.80 15.17 8.67
C ARG A 75 7.33 15.18 9.03
N MET A 76 6.44 15.00 8.05
CA MET A 76 4.99 14.94 8.28
C MET A 76 4.63 13.74 9.15
N ALA A 77 5.28 12.61 8.92
CA ALA A 77 4.95 11.35 9.59
C ALA A 77 5.62 11.17 10.98
N THR A 78 6.67 11.94 11.31
CA THR A 78 7.42 11.82 12.59
C THR A 78 6.91 12.70 13.74
N ARG A 79 6.04 13.68 13.48
CA ARG A 79 5.31 14.42 14.54
C ARG A 79 4.06 13.63 14.94
N THR A 80 3.46 13.88 16.11
CA THR A 80 2.09 13.40 16.38
C THR A 80 1.20 13.85 15.22
N VAL A 81 0.90 12.93 14.31
CA VAL A 81 0.36 13.26 12.98
C VAL A 81 -1.09 13.67 13.18
N GLY A 82 -1.37 14.96 13.00
CA GLY A 82 -2.74 15.47 13.02
C GLY A 82 -3.55 14.90 11.86
N SER A 83 -4.88 15.03 11.94
CA SER A 83 -5.78 14.52 10.89
C SER A 83 -5.57 15.19 9.53
N ALA A 84 -5.02 16.41 9.49
CA ALA A 84 -4.70 17.09 8.24
C ALA A 84 -3.46 16.48 7.58
N GLU A 85 -2.39 16.29 8.36
CA GLU A 85 -1.12 15.72 7.90
C GLU A 85 -1.27 14.26 7.47
N ARG A 86 -2.08 13.47 8.21
CA ARG A 86 -2.40 12.08 7.81
C ARG A 86 -3.04 12.05 6.42
N ARG A 87 -4.06 12.88 6.19
CA ARG A 87 -4.74 12.96 4.89
C ARG A 87 -3.80 13.42 3.78
N GLN A 88 -2.92 14.38 4.05
CA GLN A 88 -1.91 14.80 3.07
C GLN A 88 -0.92 13.69 2.73
N LEU A 89 -0.47 12.93 3.73
CA LEU A 89 0.42 11.79 3.52
C LEU A 89 -0.27 10.69 2.69
N ALA A 90 -1.51 10.33 3.01
CA ALA A 90 -2.29 9.36 2.23
C ALA A 90 -2.48 9.83 0.78
N ALA A 91 -2.81 11.10 0.57
CA ALA A 91 -2.94 11.69 -0.76
C ALA A 91 -1.61 11.65 -1.54
N ALA A 92 -0.47 11.91 -0.88
CA ALA A 92 0.84 11.82 -1.52
C ALA A 92 1.17 10.37 -1.93
N VAL A 93 0.89 9.39 -1.05
CA VAL A 93 1.08 7.95 -1.35
C VAL A 93 0.32 7.56 -2.63
N GLU A 94 -0.94 7.97 -2.75
CA GLU A 94 -1.76 7.71 -3.93
C GLU A 94 -1.28 8.49 -5.17
N GLN A 95 -1.05 9.80 -5.03
CA GLN A 95 -0.66 10.68 -6.13
C GLN A 95 0.66 10.26 -6.78
N TYR A 96 1.64 9.87 -5.97
CA TYR A 96 2.96 9.41 -6.47
C TYR A 96 3.03 7.90 -6.69
N GLN A 97 1.92 7.17 -6.47
CA GLN A 97 1.84 5.72 -6.61
C GLN A 97 2.98 5.01 -5.88
N LEU A 98 3.23 5.43 -4.64
CA LEU A 98 4.39 4.94 -3.88
C LEU A 98 4.30 3.42 -3.70
N PRO A 99 5.44 2.72 -3.74
CA PRO A 99 5.45 1.26 -3.64
C PRO A 99 4.88 0.84 -2.31
N SER A 100 3.84 0.00 -2.34
CA SER A 100 3.19 -0.44 -1.12
C SER A 100 2.77 -1.90 -1.17
N VAL A 101 2.68 -2.48 0.02
CA VAL A 101 2.23 -3.84 0.24
C VAL A 101 1.18 -3.82 1.33
N ASP A 102 -0.01 -4.34 1.02
CA ASP A 102 -1.01 -4.63 2.05
C ASP A 102 -0.68 -5.97 2.69
N MET A 103 -0.67 -5.98 4.02
CA MET A 103 -0.49 -7.16 4.85
C MET A 103 -1.67 -7.34 5.79
N GLU A 104 -2.20 -8.56 5.80
CA GLU A 104 -3.15 -8.97 6.82
C GLU A 104 -2.37 -9.39 8.06
N ILE A 105 -2.18 -8.44 8.97
CA ILE A 105 -1.57 -8.68 10.29
C ILE A 105 -2.69 -8.88 11.29
N TYR A 106 -2.79 -10.09 11.82
CA TYR A 106 -3.77 -10.40 12.85
C TYR A 106 -3.32 -9.88 14.21
N PHE A 107 -4.28 -9.36 14.96
CA PHE A 107 -4.14 -8.91 16.34
C PHE A 107 -5.20 -9.63 17.18
N ALA A 108 -4.92 -9.79 18.48
CA ALA A 108 -5.94 -10.26 19.41
C ALA A 108 -7.18 -9.36 19.38
N TYR A 109 -8.35 -9.92 19.70
CA TYR A 109 -9.62 -9.19 19.66
C TYR A 109 -9.54 -7.88 20.43
N ASP A 110 -9.98 -6.79 19.80
CA ASP A 110 -9.99 -5.43 20.35
C ASP A 110 -8.62 -4.94 20.88
N SER A 111 -7.53 -5.50 20.35
CA SER A 111 -6.18 -5.29 20.88
C SER A 111 -5.18 -4.85 19.80
N ALA A 112 -4.04 -4.35 20.28
CA ALA A 112 -2.82 -4.11 19.51
C ALA A 112 -1.74 -5.16 19.79
N VAL A 113 -2.06 -6.21 20.55
CA VAL A 113 -1.19 -7.38 20.73
C VAL A 113 -1.20 -8.18 19.43
N ILE A 114 0.00 -8.35 18.85
CA ILE A 114 0.20 -9.12 17.62
C ILE A 114 -0.15 -10.58 17.88
N ASP A 115 -0.99 -11.15 17.01
CA ASP A 115 -1.33 -12.56 17.08
C ASP A 115 -0.11 -13.43 16.66
N PRO A 116 0.19 -14.53 17.37
CA PRO A 116 1.30 -15.41 17.00
C PRO A 116 1.28 -15.91 15.55
N ASN A 117 0.10 -16.04 14.94
CA ASN A 117 -0.04 -16.42 13.53
C ASN A 117 0.54 -15.38 12.58
N ALA A 118 0.64 -14.11 13.00
CA ALA A 118 1.23 -13.04 12.21
C ALA A 118 2.78 -13.05 12.25
N TYR A 119 3.41 -13.81 13.15
CA TYR A 119 4.88 -13.80 13.28
C TYR A 119 5.61 -14.28 12.03
N GLY A 120 5.04 -15.22 11.28
CA GLY A 120 5.62 -15.67 10.01
C GLY A 120 5.70 -14.53 8.99
N SER A 121 4.60 -13.81 8.79
CA SER A 121 4.52 -12.66 7.88
C SER A 121 5.40 -11.50 8.34
N LEU A 122 5.41 -11.19 9.65
CA LEU A 122 6.27 -10.15 10.21
C LEU A 122 7.76 -10.51 10.14
N SER A 123 8.09 -11.80 10.23
CA SER A 123 9.47 -12.26 10.05
C SER A 123 9.94 -12.10 8.60
N ALA A 124 9.09 -12.47 7.63
CA ALA A 124 9.38 -12.23 6.22
C ALA A 124 9.55 -10.73 5.92
N LEU A 125 8.71 -9.89 6.53
CA LEU A 125 8.81 -8.43 6.43
C LEU A 125 10.09 -7.89 7.03
N GLY A 126 10.43 -8.30 8.24
CA GLY A 126 11.67 -7.89 8.90
C GLY A 126 12.91 -8.27 8.09
N GLN A 127 12.96 -9.50 7.57
CA GLN A 127 14.04 -9.94 6.69
C GLN A 127 14.11 -9.14 5.39
N ALA A 128 12.97 -8.74 4.83
CA ALA A 128 12.90 -7.93 3.62
C ALA A 128 13.44 -6.51 3.88
N LEU A 129 13.00 -5.87 4.97
CA LEU A 129 13.40 -4.52 5.34
C LEU A 129 14.87 -4.42 5.75
N SER A 130 15.46 -5.50 6.28
CA SER A 130 16.90 -5.58 6.57
C SER A 130 17.75 -5.97 5.36
N ASP A 131 17.16 -6.26 4.19
CA ASP A 131 17.92 -6.55 2.97
C ASP A 131 18.64 -5.27 2.49
N PRO A 132 19.91 -5.34 2.04
CA PRO A 132 20.66 -4.18 1.58
C PRO A 132 19.99 -3.37 0.46
N ARG A 133 19.04 -3.97 -0.28
CA ARG A 133 18.26 -3.26 -1.30
C ARG A 133 17.24 -2.28 -0.71
N LEU A 134 16.87 -2.46 0.56
CA LEU A 134 15.85 -1.68 1.28
C LEU A 134 16.40 -1.00 2.55
N SER A 135 17.56 -1.40 3.07
CA SER A 135 18.05 -1.02 4.40
C SER A 135 18.26 0.49 4.61
N ASP A 136 18.52 1.24 3.53
CA ASP A 136 18.74 2.69 3.58
C ASP A 136 17.46 3.50 3.32
N GLN A 137 16.30 2.82 3.26
CA GLN A 137 15.03 3.45 2.89
C GLN A 137 14.12 3.75 4.07
N THR A 138 13.24 4.73 3.90
CA THR A 138 12.22 5.10 4.88
C THR A 138 10.87 4.49 4.53
N PHE A 139 10.26 3.79 5.48
CA PHE A 139 8.97 3.13 5.32
C PHE A 139 7.90 3.68 6.25
N LEU A 140 6.69 3.81 5.72
CA LEU A 140 5.47 4.06 6.47
C LEU A 140 4.76 2.74 6.76
N ILE A 141 4.49 2.48 8.04
CA ILE A 141 3.60 1.44 8.54
C ILE A 141 2.26 2.10 8.82
N ALA A 142 1.32 1.92 7.90
CA ALA A 142 -0.03 2.47 7.93
C ALA A 142 -1.01 1.45 8.52
N GLY A 143 -1.55 1.73 9.70
CA GLY A 143 -2.58 0.91 10.33
C GLY A 143 -3.98 1.32 9.87
N HIS A 144 -4.83 0.35 9.55
CA HIS A 144 -6.23 0.58 9.18
C HIS A 144 -7.19 -0.28 10.02
N THR A 145 -8.40 0.22 10.20
CA THR A 145 -9.53 -0.54 10.74
C THR A 145 -10.63 -0.66 9.69
N ASP A 146 -11.58 -1.55 9.95
CA ASP A 146 -12.90 -1.45 9.33
C ASP A 146 -13.71 -0.30 9.99
N ALA A 147 -14.90 -0.02 9.47
CA ALA A 147 -15.77 1.04 9.96
C ALA A 147 -16.65 0.63 11.16
N SER A 148 -16.33 -0.48 11.83
CA SER A 148 -17.03 -0.89 13.04
C SER A 148 -16.50 -0.09 14.23
N GLY A 149 -17.39 0.56 14.98
CA GLY A 149 -17.02 1.35 16.15
C GLY A 149 -17.01 2.86 15.88
N SER A 150 -16.41 3.62 16.79
CA SER A 150 -16.33 5.08 16.65
C SER A 150 -15.03 5.49 15.97
N ASN A 151 -15.08 6.55 15.18
CA ASN A 151 -13.91 7.09 14.47
C ASN A 151 -12.70 7.31 15.40
N GLY A 152 -12.91 7.93 16.57
CA GLY A 152 -11.85 8.19 17.54
C GLY A 152 -11.26 6.91 18.15
N TYR A 153 -12.09 5.88 18.34
CA TYR A 153 -11.63 4.57 18.80
C TYR A 153 -10.78 3.87 17.73
N ASN A 154 -11.29 3.82 16.49
CA ASN A 154 -10.64 3.23 15.34
C ASN A 154 -9.31 3.89 15.03
N GLN A 155 -9.24 5.21 15.15
CA GLN A 155 -8.01 5.97 15.02
C GLN A 155 -6.95 5.49 16.03
N GLN A 156 -7.26 5.51 17.33
CA GLN A 156 -6.32 5.10 18.37
C GLN A 156 -5.92 3.62 18.23
N LEU A 157 -6.85 2.74 17.87
CA LEU A 157 -6.58 1.32 17.67
C LEU A 157 -5.60 1.09 16.51
N SER A 158 -5.83 1.76 15.38
CA SER A 158 -4.96 1.66 14.21
C SER A 158 -3.55 2.18 14.49
N GLU A 159 -3.41 3.27 15.25
CA GLU A 159 -2.12 3.82 15.66
C GLU A 159 -1.36 2.83 16.54
N ARG A 160 -2.01 2.30 17.58
CA ARG A 160 -1.38 1.31 18.47
C ARG A 160 -0.91 0.07 17.71
N ARG A 161 -1.69 -0.40 16.73
CA ARG A 161 -1.33 -1.54 15.88
C ARG A 161 -0.11 -1.27 15.01
N ALA A 162 -0.07 -0.11 14.35
CA ALA A 162 1.09 0.31 13.58
C ALA A 162 2.35 0.41 14.46
N TRP A 163 2.22 0.95 15.68
CA TRP A 163 3.30 1.01 16.66
C TRP A 163 3.77 -0.37 17.13
N SER A 164 2.85 -1.31 17.39
CA SER A 164 3.22 -2.68 17.75
C SER A 164 4.04 -3.36 16.65
N VAL A 165 3.64 -3.19 15.39
CA VAL A 165 4.39 -3.72 14.24
C VAL A 165 5.78 -3.09 14.15
N LYS A 166 5.87 -1.76 14.25
CA LYS A 166 7.17 -1.05 14.29
C LYS A 166 8.06 -1.58 15.41
N ALA A 167 7.54 -1.68 16.63
CA ALA A 167 8.30 -2.14 17.79
C ALA A 167 8.80 -3.58 17.60
N PHE A 168 7.96 -4.47 17.05
CA PHE A 168 8.36 -5.82 16.72
C PHE A 168 9.51 -5.86 15.71
N LEU A 169 9.41 -5.09 14.63
CA LEU A 169 10.42 -5.07 13.57
C LEU A 169 11.77 -4.54 14.07
N VAL A 170 11.76 -3.42 14.80
CA VAL A 170 12.98 -2.83 15.40
C VAL A 170 13.64 -3.81 16.37
N ALA A 171 12.85 -4.43 17.26
CA ALA A 171 13.39 -5.30 18.30
C ALA A 171 14.01 -6.60 17.76
N ASN A 172 13.51 -7.13 16.63
CA ASN A 172 13.89 -8.45 16.14
C ASN A 172 14.81 -8.44 14.91
N PHE A 173 14.89 -7.33 14.16
CA PHE A 173 15.57 -7.29 12.85
C PHE A 173 16.66 -6.21 12.73
N ALA A 174 16.99 -5.53 13.83
CA ALA A 174 18.02 -4.47 13.86
C ALA A 174 17.78 -3.34 12.84
N ILE A 175 16.52 -3.04 12.57
CA ILE A 175 16.11 -1.94 11.70
C ILE A 175 16.18 -0.63 12.50
N ASP A 176 16.72 0.42 11.89
CA ASP A 176 16.75 1.76 12.49
C ASP A 176 15.32 2.22 12.85
N PRO A 177 15.02 2.54 14.12
CA PRO A 177 13.72 3.06 14.50
C PRO A 177 13.30 4.32 13.74
N GLU A 178 14.24 5.08 13.20
CA GLU A 178 13.96 6.30 12.42
C GLU A 178 13.59 6.01 10.96
N SER A 179 13.94 4.84 10.42
CA SER A 179 13.56 4.43 9.07
C SER A 179 12.13 3.88 9.01
N LEU A 180 11.52 3.57 10.14
CA LEU A 180 10.13 3.11 10.23
C LEU A 180 9.23 4.18 10.85
N ILE A 181 8.17 4.56 10.15
CA ILE A 181 7.21 5.55 10.64
C ILE A 181 5.85 4.89 10.81
N ALA A 182 5.27 4.96 12.00
CA ALA A 182 3.98 4.33 12.30
C ALA A 182 2.87 5.39 12.32
N VAL A 183 1.84 5.20 11.49
CA VAL A 183 0.67 6.09 11.43
C VAL A 183 -0.60 5.24 11.39
N GLY A 184 -1.57 5.57 12.25
CA GLY A 184 -2.91 5.00 12.15
C GLY A 184 -3.81 5.88 11.28
N TYR A 185 -4.66 5.26 10.48
CA TYR A 185 -5.64 5.94 9.63
C TYR A 185 -7.08 5.64 10.06
N GLY A 186 -7.28 4.80 11.07
CA GLY A 186 -8.58 4.29 11.46
C GLY A 186 -9.35 3.77 10.26
N GLU A 187 -10.56 4.27 10.10
CA GLU A 187 -11.50 3.94 9.01
C GLU A 187 -11.47 4.94 7.84
N GLU A 188 -10.56 5.94 7.85
CA GLU A 188 -10.55 7.00 6.81
C GLU A 188 -10.15 6.45 5.42
N ASN A 189 -9.35 5.39 5.38
CA ASN A 189 -8.75 4.83 4.16
C ASN A 189 -9.11 3.34 3.98
N LEU A 190 -10.41 3.06 3.87
CA LEU A 190 -10.93 1.72 3.61
C LEU A 190 -10.44 1.19 2.26
N LYS A 191 -10.02 -0.07 2.25
CA LYS A 191 -9.66 -0.78 1.03
C LYS A 191 -10.90 -1.12 0.22
N ASP A 192 -11.92 -1.64 0.90
CA ASP A 192 -13.25 -1.81 0.36
C ASP A 192 -14.19 -0.76 0.98
N ARG A 193 -14.44 0.29 0.20
CA ARG A 193 -15.39 1.35 0.57
C ARG A 193 -16.85 0.93 0.40
N PHE A 194 -17.12 -0.14 -0.35
CA PHE A 194 -18.46 -0.62 -0.62
C PHE A 194 -18.92 -1.63 0.45
N ASP A 195 -17.98 -2.28 1.13
CA ASP A 195 -18.20 -3.03 2.37
C ASP A 195 -17.32 -2.49 3.52
N PRO A 196 -17.75 -1.41 4.20
CA PRO A 196 -16.95 -0.75 5.22
C PRO A 196 -16.57 -1.62 6.42
N VAL A 197 -17.37 -2.66 6.73
CA VAL A 197 -17.14 -3.58 7.86
C VAL A 197 -16.32 -4.81 7.47
N SER A 198 -15.94 -4.92 6.20
CA SER A 198 -15.19 -6.05 5.67
C SER A 198 -13.85 -6.26 6.39
N GLY A 199 -13.48 -7.52 6.56
CA GLY A 199 -12.20 -7.87 7.16
C GLY A 199 -10.98 -7.40 6.39
N VAL A 200 -11.10 -7.19 5.09
CA VAL A 200 -10.01 -6.67 4.24
C VAL A 200 -9.59 -5.25 4.61
N ASN A 201 -10.45 -4.50 5.31
CA ASN A 201 -10.15 -3.16 5.80
C ASN A 201 -9.26 -3.19 7.05
N ARG A 202 -9.28 -4.29 7.81
CA ARG A 202 -8.42 -4.53 8.98
C ARG A 202 -7.04 -4.99 8.53
N ARG A 203 -6.23 -4.05 8.04
CA ARG A 203 -4.92 -4.33 7.45
C ARG A 203 -3.84 -3.42 7.99
N VAL A 204 -2.59 -3.83 7.77
CA VAL A 204 -1.42 -2.96 7.87
C VAL A 204 -0.85 -2.82 6.46
N GLN A 205 -0.70 -1.59 6.01
CA GLN A 205 -0.06 -1.28 4.74
C GLN A 205 1.37 -0.83 5.02
N LEU A 206 2.34 -1.41 4.33
CA LEU A 206 3.71 -0.90 4.31
C LEU A 206 3.91 -0.10 3.04
N VAL A 207 4.40 1.13 3.14
CA VAL A 207 4.68 2.01 2.00
C VAL A 207 6.13 2.45 2.04
N ASN A 208 6.83 2.34 0.93
CA ASN A 208 8.15 2.93 0.75
C ASN A 208 8.00 4.43 0.47
N LEU A 209 8.52 5.28 1.35
CA LEU A 209 8.43 6.74 1.22
C LEU A 209 9.54 7.34 0.36
N ASP A 210 10.55 6.55 -0.02
CA ASP A 210 11.63 7.05 -0.83
C ASP A 210 11.23 7.19 -2.30
N ILE A 211 10.88 8.42 -2.65
CA ILE A 211 10.76 8.87 -4.02
C ILE A 211 12.15 9.10 -4.61
N GLN A 212 12.44 8.44 -5.73
CA GLN A 212 13.64 8.65 -6.54
C GLN A 212 13.31 9.48 -7.80
#